data_AF-A0A7J8VZ49-F1
#
_entry.id   AF-A0A7J8VZ49-F1
#
_cell.length_a   1.000
_cell.length_b   1.000
_cell.length_c   1.000
_cell.angle_alpha   90.00
_cell.angle_beta   90.00
_cell.angle_gamma   90.00
#
_symmetry.space_group_name_H-M   'P 1'
#
loop_
_entity.id
_entity.type
_entity.pdbx_description
1 polymer ?
#
loop_
_entity_poly.entity_id
_entity_poly.type
_entity_poly.pdbx_seq_one_letter_code
_entity_poly.pdbx_strand_id
1 'polypeptide(L)'
;MTQVHGNKVAAAMYGGVNATVKQILKEEGWIGLTSGLGPRVVHSACFSALGYFAFETARLAILHQYLKHKEKELSKISVAPA
;
A
#
# COMPACT_ATOMS: atom_id res chain seq x y z
N MET A 1 24.37 30.61 -17.44
CA MET A 1 24.43 30.77 -15.97
C MET A 1 23.57 29.69 -15.28
N THR A 2 23.82 28.40 -15.53
CA THR A 2 23.04 27.30 -14.91
C THR A 2 23.89 26.02 -14.83
N GLN A 3 24.87 25.96 -13.92
CA GLN A 3 25.65 24.73 -13.65
C GLN A 3 26.32 24.80 -12.24
N VAL A 4 25.51 24.98 -11.19
CA VAL A 4 26.03 24.99 -9.79
C VAL A 4 25.27 24.04 -8.86
N HIS A 5 24.12 23.49 -9.28
CA HIS A 5 23.32 22.59 -8.43
C HIS A 5 23.75 21.10 -8.51
N GLY A 6 24.52 20.69 -9.52
CA GLY A 6 24.98 19.30 -9.65
C GLY A 6 26.13 18.92 -8.70
N ASN A 7 26.99 19.88 -8.35
CA ASN A 7 28.24 19.59 -7.63
C ASN A 7 28.02 19.31 -6.12
N LYS A 8 26.97 19.88 -5.52
CA LYS A 8 26.63 19.66 -4.11
C LYS A 8 26.00 18.30 -3.85
N VAL A 9 25.19 17.81 -4.79
CA VAL A 9 24.57 16.48 -4.70
C VAL A 9 25.65 15.40 -4.79
N ALA A 10 26.60 15.54 -5.73
CA ALA A 10 27.74 14.64 -5.84
C ALA A 10 28.61 14.63 -4.56
N ALA A 11 28.97 15.80 -4.01
CA ALA A 11 29.74 15.89 -2.78
C ALA A 11 29.01 15.30 -1.55
N ALA A 12 27.68 15.49 -1.45
CA ALA A 12 26.86 14.86 -0.40
C ALA A 12 26.76 13.34 -0.57
N MET A 13 26.75 12.83 -1.81
CA MET A 13 26.79 11.38 -2.08
C MET A 13 28.12 10.74 -1.65
N TYR A 14 29.24 11.47 -1.72
CA TYR A 14 30.55 10.99 -1.26
C TYR A 14 30.76 11.08 0.27
N GLY A 15 29.90 11.79 1.00
CA GLY A 15 29.96 11.89 2.47
C GLY A 15 29.45 10.65 3.21
N GLY A 16 28.79 9.73 2.51
CA GLY A 16 28.18 8.53 3.08
C GLY A 16 26.92 8.82 3.90
N VAL A 17 26.18 7.75 4.24
CA VAL A 17 24.87 7.83 4.92
C VAL A 17 24.94 8.61 6.23
N ASN A 18 26.03 8.45 7.01
CA ASN A 18 26.20 9.12 8.31
C ASN A 18 26.37 10.64 8.18
N ALA A 19 27.09 11.12 7.16
CA ALA A 19 27.24 12.57 6.94
C ALA A 19 25.90 13.20 6.55
N THR A 20 25.15 12.53 5.67
CA THR A 20 23.82 12.97 5.23
C THR A 20 22.83 13.02 6.40
N VAL A 21 22.77 11.99 7.24
CA VAL A 21 21.88 11.98 8.42
C VAL A 21 22.24 13.11 9.38
N LYS A 22 23.54 13.34 9.64
CA LYS A 22 24.01 14.44 10.49
C LYS A 22 23.66 15.82 9.90
N GLN A 23 23.73 15.96 8.58
CA GLN A 23 23.34 17.18 7.89
C GLN A 23 21.83 17.44 8.01
N ILE A 24 20.98 16.46 7.72
CA ILE A 24 19.51 16.57 7.83
C ILE A 24 19.12 16.94 9.27
N LEU A 25 19.69 16.26 10.27
CA LEU A 25 19.41 16.56 11.67
C LEU A 25 19.84 17.98 12.08
N LYS A 26 20.92 18.51 11.49
CA LYS A 26 21.42 19.86 11.81
C LYS A 26 20.62 20.97 11.10
N GLU A 27 20.21 20.74 9.85
CA GLU A 27 19.56 21.74 9.00
C GLU A 27 18.03 21.74 9.15
N GLU A 28 17.41 20.56 9.25
CA GLU A 28 15.96 20.37 9.28
C GLU A 28 15.44 19.80 10.60
N GLY A 29 16.33 19.26 11.44
CA GLY A 29 15.98 18.64 12.71
C GLY A 29 15.28 17.29 12.55
N TRP A 30 14.63 16.85 13.63
CA TRP A 30 13.92 15.57 13.67
C TRP A 30 12.71 15.51 12.73
N ILE A 31 12.07 16.65 12.47
CA ILE A 31 10.94 16.74 11.54
C ILE A 31 11.42 16.47 10.11
N GLY A 32 12.60 16.95 9.71
CA GLY A 32 13.16 16.73 8.38
C GLY A 32 13.27 15.25 7.99
N LEU A 33 13.68 14.40 8.94
CA LEU A 33 13.76 12.94 8.75
C LEU A 33 12.41 12.26 8.48
N THR A 34 11.31 12.85 8.96
CA THR A 34 9.95 12.33 8.77
C THR A 34 9.16 13.09 7.71
N SER A 35 9.76 14.13 7.13
CA SER A 35 9.16 14.89 6.05
C SER A 35 8.94 13.97 4.84
N GLY A 36 7.72 13.98 4.29
CA GLY A 36 7.34 13.08 3.20
C GLY A 36 6.77 11.72 3.63
N LEU A 37 6.71 11.40 4.92
CA LEU A 37 6.05 10.17 5.38
C LEU A 37 4.53 10.17 5.11
N GLY A 38 3.89 11.34 5.18
CA GLY A 38 2.44 11.50 4.93
C GLY A 38 2.00 10.99 3.55
N PRO A 39 2.55 11.51 2.44
CA PRO A 39 2.26 10.99 1.09
C PRO A 39 2.52 9.48 0.94
N ARG A 40 3.58 8.96 1.59
CA ARG A 40 3.91 7.53 1.56
C ARG A 40 2.85 6.68 2.27
N VAL A 41 2.38 7.13 3.43
CA VAL A 41 1.32 6.45 4.18
C VAL A 41 0.01 6.48 3.39
N VAL A 42 -0.36 7.63 2.83
CA VAL A 42 -1.57 7.75 2.00
C VAL A 42 -1.50 6.80 0.80
N HIS A 43 -0.37 6.75 0.09
CA HIS A 43 -0.17 5.81 -1.01
C HIS A 43 -0.36 4.36 -0.56
N SER A 44 0.29 3.97 0.55
CA SER A 44 0.21 2.60 1.07
C SER A 44 -1.21 2.23 1.52
N ALA A 45 -1.92 3.17 2.14
CA ALA A 45 -3.31 2.99 2.55
C ALA A 45 -4.23 2.79 1.34
N CYS A 46 -4.11 3.64 0.31
CA CYS A 46 -4.90 3.53 -0.92
C CYS A 46 -4.64 2.20 -1.64
N PHE A 47 -3.36 1.81 -1.77
CA PHE A 47 -2.99 0.54 -2.39
C PHE A 47 -3.60 -0.65 -1.65
N SER A 48 -3.51 -0.65 -0.32
CA SER A 48 -4.08 -1.71 0.51
C SER A 48 -5.61 -1.75 0.40
N ALA A 49 -6.27 -0.59 0.44
CA ALA A 49 -7.72 -0.49 0.34
C ALA A 49 -8.25 -1.08 -0.98
N LEU A 50 -7.57 -0.80 -2.10
CA LEU A 50 -7.93 -1.39 -3.40
C LEU A 50 -7.75 -2.91 -3.41
N GLY A 51 -6.65 -3.41 -2.85
CA GLY A 51 -6.41 -4.84 -2.72
C GLY A 51 -7.50 -5.55 -1.89
N TYR A 52 -7.86 -4.98 -0.74
CA TYR A 52 -8.93 -5.49 0.12
C TYR A 52 -10.29 -5.44 -0.57
N PHE A 53 -10.61 -4.33 -1.24
CA PHE A 53 -11.86 -4.19 -1.98
C PHE A 53 -12.01 -5.25 -3.08
N ALA A 54 -10.95 -5.49 -3.86
CA ALA A 54 -10.95 -6.52 -4.88
C ALA A 54 -11.12 -7.93 -4.27
N PHE A 55 -10.41 -8.21 -3.17
CA PHE A 55 -10.51 -9.47 -2.45
C PHE A 55 -11.91 -9.73 -1.91
N GLU A 56 -12.52 -8.75 -1.22
CA GLU A 56 -13.87 -8.89 -0.68
C GLU A 56 -14.91 -9.07 -1.78
N THR A 57 -14.78 -8.34 -2.88
CA THR A 57 -15.66 -8.49 -4.05
C THR A 57 -15.60 -9.91 -4.61
N ALA A 58 -14.40 -10.46 -4.80
CA ALA A 58 -14.22 -11.83 -5.28
C ALA A 58 -14.78 -12.85 -4.27
N ARG A 59 -14.49 -12.67 -2.98
CA ARG A 59 -14.97 -13.53 -1.90
C ARG A 59 -16.50 -13.57 -1.84
N LEU A 60 -17.16 -12.41 -1.93
CA LEU A 60 -18.62 -12.29 -1.95
C LEU A 60 -19.22 -12.97 -3.19
N ALA A 61 -18.60 -12.79 -4.36
CA ALA A 61 -19.06 -13.44 -5.59
C ALA A 61 -18.99 -14.97 -5.49
N ILE A 62 -17.88 -15.52 -4.99
CA ILE A 62 -17.71 -16.96 -4.80
C ILE A 62 -18.71 -17.49 -3.77
N LEU A 63 -18.89 -16.78 -2.64
CA LEU A 63 -19.82 -17.18 -1.59
C LEU A 63 -21.27 -17.22 -2.10
N HIS A 64 -21.69 -16.22 -2.89
CA HIS A 64 -23.02 -16.21 -3.51
C HIS A 64 -23.24 -17.39 -4.46
N GLN A 65 -22.21 -17.77 -5.25
CA GLN A 65 -22.30 -18.94 -6.12
C GLN A 65 -22.43 -20.23 -5.30
N TYR A 66 -21.65 -20.36 -4.23
CA TYR A 66 -21.70 -21.52 -3.33
C TYR A 66 -23.08 -21.67 -2.67
N LEU A 67 -23.65 -20.58 -2.14
CA LEU A 67 -24.97 -20.61 -1.49
C LEU A 67 -26.09 -20.97 -2.47
N LYS A 68 -26.09 -20.39 -3.69
CA LYS A 68 -27.05 -20.76 -4.74
C LYS A 68 -26.99 -22.23 -5.09
N HIS A 69 -25.78 -22.80 -5.14
CA HIS A 69 -25.64 -24.22 -5.44
C HIS A 69 -26.19 -25.08 -4.29
N LYS A 70 -25.89 -24.70 -3.05
CA LYS A 70 -26.39 -25.40 -1.85
C LYS A 70 -27.92 -25.33 -1.72
N GLU A 71 -28.53 -24.20 -2.04
CA GLU A 71 -30.00 -24.04 -2.05
C GLU A 71 -30.65 -24.94 -3.09
N LYS A 72 -30.09 -25.02 -4.31
CA LYS A 72 -30.57 -25.94 -5.34
C LYS A 72 -30.49 -27.39 -4.90
N GLU A 73 -29.37 -27.81 -4.30
CA GLU A 73 -29.21 -29.18 -3.80
C GLU A 73 -30.24 -29.49 -2.69
N LEU A 74 -30.46 -28.56 -1.75
CA LEU A 74 -31.44 -28.73 -0.68
C LEU A 74 -32.88 -28.81 -1.23
N SER A 75 -33.20 -28.00 -2.24
CA SER A 75 -34.53 -28.01 -2.89
C SER A 75 -34.83 -29.34 -3.60
N LYS A 76 -33.83 -29.96 -4.23
CA LYS A 76 -33.98 -31.28 -4.88
C LYS A 76 -34.26 -32.38 -3.85
N ILE A 77 -33.56 -32.34 -2.71
CA ILE A 77 -33.74 -33.31 -1.61
C ILE A 77 -35.14 -33.20 -1.00
N SER A 78 -35.66 -31.99 -0.82
CA SER A 78 -37.01 -31.78 -0.25
C SER A 78 -38.16 -32.22 -1.17
N VAL A 79 -37.92 -32.41 -2.47
CA VAL A 79 -38.97 -32.70 -3.47
C VAL A 79 -38.97 -34.19 -3.88
N ALA A 80 -37.96 -34.98 -3.47
CA ALA A 80 -37.96 -36.41 -3.70
C ALA A 80 -38.98 -37.11 -2.77
N PRO A 81 -39.96 -37.86 -3.28
CA PRO A 81 -40.85 -38.66 -2.44
C PRO A 81 -40.04 -39.80 -1.79
N ALA A 82 -40.32 -40.07 -0.52
CA ALA A 82 -39.76 -41.19 0.24
C ALA A 82 -40.16 -42.55 -0.33
#